data_AF-A0A7K0NCN6-F1
#
_entry.id   AF-A0A7K0NCN6-F1
#
_cell.length_a   1.000
_cell.length_b   1.000
_cell.length_c   1.000
_cell.angle_alpha   90.00
_cell.angle_beta   90.00
_cell.angle_gamma   90.00
#
_symmetry.space_group_name_H-M   'P 1'
#
loop_
_entity.id
_entity.type
_entity.pdbx_description
1 polymer ?
#
loop_
_entity_poly.entity_id
_entity_poly.type
_entity_poly.pdbx_seq_one_letter_code
_entity_poly.pdbx_strand_id
1 'polypeptide(L)' 'MAEQGHCAIHPWVKSLTEQLVITFHKHGLKVNTWTCDNASRMKELVDWGVDGICTNVPDTALEVLNTPR' A
#
# COMPACT_ATOMS: atom_id res chain seq x y z
N MET A 1 17.57 7.46 1.81
CA MET A 1 16.70 6.31 2.14
C MET A 1 17.04 5.09 1.30
N ALA A 2 16.76 5.07 -0.02
CA ALA A 2 17.16 3.93 -0.87
C ALA A 2 18.68 3.71 -0.90
N GLU A 3 19.45 4.79 -1.06
CA GLU A 3 20.93 4.76 -1.08
C GLU A 3 21.57 4.33 0.25
N GLN A 4 20.79 4.29 1.34
CA GLN A 4 21.24 3.82 2.66
C GLN A 4 20.90 2.33 2.89
N GLY A 5 20.40 1.63 1.86
CA GLY A 5 20.06 0.22 1.92
C GLY A 5 18.62 -0.09 2.34
N HIS A 6 17.78 0.94 2.57
CA HIS A 6 16.36 0.71 2.83
C HIS A 6 15.64 0.29 1.53
N CYS A 7 14.82 -0.76 1.59
CA CYS A 7 14.13 -1.32 0.44
C CYS A 7 12.62 -1.02 0.40
N ALA A 8 12.07 -0.46 1.47
CA ALA A 8 10.64 -0.16 1.59
C ALA A 8 10.38 1.02 2.52
N ILE A 9 9.25 1.68 2.32
CA ILE A 9 8.66 2.63 3.25
C ILE A 9 7.31 2.13 3.74
N HIS A 10 6.97 2.49 4.99
CA HIS A 10 5.78 2.00 5.66
C HIS A 10 4.90 3.16 6.16
N PRO A 11 4.25 3.91 5.25
CA PRO A 11 3.51 5.11 5.62
C PRO A 11 2.14 4.77 6.24
N TRP A 12 1.67 5.67 7.09
CA TRP A 12 0.32 5.58 7.65
C TRP A 12 -0.73 5.81 6.56
N VAL A 13 -1.78 4.98 6.51
CA VAL A 13 -2.78 4.93 5.42
C VAL A 13 -3.43 6.27 5.09
N LYS A 14 -3.64 7.13 6.09
CA LYS A 14 -4.29 8.44 5.88
C LYS A 14 -3.37 9.50 5.26
N SER A 15 -2.05 9.28 5.32
CA SER A 15 -1.07 10.16 4.69
C SER A 15 -0.70 9.75 3.27
N LEU A 16 -1.08 8.53 2.86
CA LEU A 16 -0.65 7.97 1.58
C LEU A 16 -1.52 8.50 0.43
N THR A 17 -0.87 8.91 -0.66
CA THR A 17 -1.49 9.33 -1.92
C THR A 17 -0.88 8.54 -3.08
N GLU A 18 -1.59 8.44 -4.21
CA GLU A 18 -1.09 7.79 -5.43
C GLU A 18 0.25 8.38 -5.88
N GLN A 19 0.38 9.71 -5.85
CA GLN A 19 1.61 10.41 -6.24
C GLN A 19 2.80 9.99 -5.37
N LEU A 20 2.59 9.75 -4.07
CA LEU A 20 3.62 9.25 -3.18
C LEU A 20 4.03 7.82 -3.57
N VAL A 21 3.06 6.93 -3.84
CA VAL A 21 3.34 5.55 -4.28
C VAL A 21 4.24 5.57 -5.53
N ILE A 22 3.84 6.31 -6.56
CA ILE A 22 4.62 6.47 -7.80
C ILE A 22 6.03 7.02 -7.51
N THR A 23 6.12 8.02 -6.64
CA THR A 23 7.40 8.67 -6.30
C THR A 23 8.35 7.69 -5.61
N PHE A 24 7.87 6.88 -4.66
CA PHE A 24 8.71 5.92 -3.95
C PHE A 24 9.13 4.75 -4.85
N HIS A 25 8.24 4.25 -5.70
CA HIS A 25 8.60 3.25 -6.70
C HIS A 25 9.67 3.75 -7.68
N LYS A 26 9.61 5.02 -8.12
CA LYS A 26 10.67 5.63 -8.95
C LYS A 26 12.05 5.65 -8.28
N HIS A 27 12.09 5.64 -6.95
CA HIS A 27 13.33 5.55 -6.18
C HIS A 27 13.71 4.11 -5.79
N GLY A 28 13.03 3.10 -6.37
CA GLY A 28 13.29 1.69 -6.09
C GLY A 28 12.81 1.21 -4.71
N LEU A 29 11.93 1.98 -4.06
CA LEU A 29 11.39 1.64 -2.74
C LEU A 29 10.00 1.02 -2.88
N LYS A 30 9.78 -0.10 -2.19
CA LYS A 30 8.43 -0.67 -2.00
C LYS A 30 7.60 0.19 -1.04
N VAL A 31 6.28 0.13 -1.15
CA VAL A 31 5.34 0.87 -0.31
C VAL A 31 4.37 -0.08 0.40
N ASN A 32 4.53 -0.21 1.71
CA ASN A 32 3.72 -1.10 2.56
C ASN A 32 2.93 -0.29 3.60
N THR A 33 1.65 0.00 3.38
CA THR A 33 0.91 0.91 4.27
C THR A 33 0.28 0.22 5.48
N TRP A 34 0.08 0.97 6.57
CA TRP A 34 -0.57 0.49 7.79
C TRP A 34 -1.45 1.58 8.44
N THR A 35 -2.39 1.26 9.32
CA THR A 35 -3.21 0.03 9.28
C THR A 35 -4.49 0.39 8.53
N CYS A 36 -4.84 -0.38 7.50
CA CYS A 36 -6.05 -0.13 6.72
C CYS A 36 -7.07 -1.24 6.97
N ASP A 37 -8.20 -0.90 7.57
CA ASP A 37 -9.29 -1.85 7.86
C ASP A 37 -10.57 -1.54 7.04
N ASN A 38 -10.48 -0.62 6.07
CA ASN A 38 -11.60 -0.23 5.21
C ASN A 38 -11.44 -0.83 3.81
N ALA A 39 -12.41 -1.65 3.37
CA ALA A 39 -12.36 -2.35 2.08
C ALA A 39 -12.27 -1.41 0.87
N SER A 40 -13.02 -0.29 0.87
CA SER A 40 -12.98 0.68 -0.23
C SER A 40 -11.60 1.32 -0.36
N ARG A 41 -11.01 1.69 0.79
CA ARG A 41 -9.65 2.22 0.83
C ARG A 41 -8.61 1.17 0.43
N MET A 42 -8.77 -0.10 0.83
CA MET A 42 -7.89 -1.18 0.35
C MET A 42 -7.92 -1.30 -1.16
N LYS A 43 -9.11 -1.25 -1.77
CA LYS A 43 -9.26 -1.32 -3.22
C LYS A 43 -8.50 -0.18 -3.91
N GLU A 44 -8.69 1.06 -3.43
CA GLU A 44 -7.98 2.22 -3.96
C GLU A 44 -6.44 2.07 -3.85
N LEU A 45 -5.95 1.60 -2.69
CA LEU A 45 -4.51 1.38 -2.47
C LEU A 45 -3.95 0.30 -3.41
N VAL A 46 -4.71 -0.78 -3.61
CA VAL A 46 -4.36 -1.85 -4.57
C VAL A 46 -4.33 -1.32 -5.99
N ASP A 47 -5.31 -0.49 -6.37
CA ASP A 47 -5.37 0.15 -7.68
C ASP A 47 -4.18 1.12 -7.89
N TRP A 48 -3.74 1.82 -6.84
CA TRP A 48 -2.50 2.63 -6.86
C TRP A 48 -1.21 1.80 -6.90
N GLY A 49 -1.29 0.49 -6.67
CA GLY A 49 -0.16 -0.43 -6.77
C GLY A 49 0.71 -0.52 -5.52
N VAL A 50 0.18 -0.29 -4.31
CA VAL A 50 0.97 -0.56 -3.08
C VAL A 50 1.47 -2.01 -3.03
N ASP A 51 2.67 -2.21 -2.48
CA ASP A 51 3.29 -3.54 -2.38
C ASP A 51 2.77 -4.36 -1.20
N GLY A 52 2.14 -3.70 -0.22
CA GLY A 52 1.59 -4.35 0.96
C GLY A 52 0.60 -3.49 1.74
N ILE A 53 -0.35 -4.17 2.37
CA ILE A 53 -1.33 -3.56 3.29
C ILE A 53 -1.27 -4.33 4.61
N CYS A 54 -0.92 -3.65 5.70
CA CYS A 54 -1.13 -4.17 7.05
C CYS A 54 -2.58 -3.88 7.47
N THR A 55 -3.29 -4.92 7.89
CA THR A 55 -4.70 -4.86 8.28
C THR A 55 -5.00 -5.75 9.47
N ASN A 56 -6.01 -5.38 10.25
CA ASN A 56 -6.62 -6.22 11.29
C ASN A 56 -7.74 -7.11 10.74
N VAL A 57 -8.14 -6.93 9.47
CA VAL A 57 -9.22 -7.66 8.79
C VAL A 57 -8.68 -8.36 7.52
N PRO A 58 -7.78 -9.35 7.66
CA PRO A 58 -7.12 -10.00 6.52
C PRO A 58 -8.08 -10.76 5.60
N ASP A 59 -9.18 -11.27 6.14
CA ASP A 59 -10.30 -11.86 5.38
C ASP A 59 -10.92 -10.86 4.40
N THR A 60 -11.23 -9.65 4.88
CA THR A 60 -11.74 -8.55 4.03
C THR A 60 -10.72 -8.16 2.95
N ALA A 61 -9.42 -8.12 3.28
CA ALA A 61 -8.39 -7.82 2.30
C ALA A 61 -8.30 -8.88 1.19
N LEU A 62 -8.49 -10.16 1.51
CA LEU A 62 -8.53 -11.25 0.52
C LEU A 62 -9.77 -11.15 -0.39
N GLU A 63 -10.93 -10.76 0.14
CA GLU A 63 -12.14 -10.51 -0.67
C GLU A 63 -11.89 -9.38 -1.69
N VAL A 64 -11.27 -8.28 -1.25
CA VAL A 64 -10.91 -7.16 -2.13
C VAL A 64 -9.97 -7.60 -3.26
N LEU A 65 -8.96 -8.41 -2.97
CA LEU A 65 -7.99 -8.89 -3.97
C LEU A 65 -8.60 -9.89 -4.97
N ASN A 66 -9.57 -10.69 -4.54
CA ASN A 66 -10.22 -11.70 -5.38
C ASN A 66 -11.40 -11.14 -6.18
N THR A 67 -11.79 -9.88 -5.95
CA THR A 67 -12.86 -9.22 -6.71
C THR A 67 -12.36 -8.92 -8.13
N PRO A 68 -13.08 -9.34 -9.20
CA PRO A 68 -12.71 -9.05 -10.57
C PRO A 68 -12.56 -7.54 -10.82
N ARG A 69 -11.54 -7.16 -11.59
CA ARG A 69 -11.28 -5.78 -12.01
C ARG A 69 -12.06 -5.42 -13.26
#